data_AF-R9L4Z4-F1
#
_entry.id   AF-R9L4Z4-F1
#
_cell.length_a   1.000
_cell.length_b   1.000
_cell.length_c   1.000
_cell.angle_alpha   90.00
_cell.angle_beta   90.00
_cell.angle_gamma   90.00
#
_symmetry.space_group_name_H-M   'P 1'
#
loop_
_entity.id
_entity.type
_entity.pdbx_description
1 polymer ?
#
loop_
_entity_poly.entity_id
_entity_poly.type
_entity_poly.pdbx_seq_one_letter_code
_entity_poly.pdbx_strand_id
1 'polypeptide(L)'
;MLKKGEFAYNKSTSGDSPWGAVKRLTRYEKGCLSTLYICFGLDEGDPAFLVTYYETNRWHKGIRMIAAEGARNHGLLNIAPIDFFEIKLTLPSEIEEQSRIGLFFQKLDSLITLHQRERFADLDET
;
A
#
# COMPACT_ATOMS: atom_id res chain seq x y z
N MET A 1 -6.99 5.02 16.35
CA MET A 1 -7.69 5.31 15.08
C MET A 1 -6.67 5.83 14.10
N LEU A 2 -6.73 5.35 12.85
CA LEU A 2 -5.93 5.87 11.74
C LEU A 2 -6.49 7.22 11.29
N LYS A 3 -5.66 8.20 10.97
CA LYS A 3 -6.07 9.52 10.46
C LYS A 3 -5.93 9.58 8.94
N LYS A 4 -6.67 10.49 8.31
CA LYS A 4 -6.56 10.75 6.87
C LYS A 4 -5.13 11.08 6.48
N GLY A 5 -4.67 10.47 5.40
CA GLY A 5 -3.31 10.60 4.89
C GLY A 5 -2.34 9.55 5.43
N GLU A 6 -2.64 8.89 6.57
CA GLU A 6 -1.84 7.82 7.15
C GLU A 6 -2.05 6.48 6.41
N PHE A 7 -1.13 5.55 6.64
CA PHE A 7 -1.09 4.23 6.03
C PHE A 7 -1.41 3.15 7.03
N ALA A 8 -1.93 2.03 6.52
CA ALA A 8 -2.10 0.82 7.27
C ALA A 8 -1.60 -0.39 6.49
N TYR A 9 -0.81 -1.21 7.14
CA TYR A 9 -0.35 -2.50 6.64
C TYR A 9 -1.21 -3.63 7.20
N ASN A 10 -1.85 -4.37 6.30
CA ASN A 10 -2.55 -5.61 6.59
C ASN A 10 -1.58 -6.79 6.42
N LYS A 11 -1.37 -7.57 7.48
CA LYS A 11 -0.50 -8.75 7.50
C LYS A 11 -1.14 -10.01 6.91
N SER A 12 -2.40 -9.95 6.49
CA SER A 12 -3.12 -11.08 5.91
C SER A 12 -2.66 -11.31 4.47
N THR A 13 -2.34 -12.55 4.13
CA THR A 13 -1.90 -12.92 2.79
C THR A 13 -3.06 -13.40 1.94
N SER A 14 -2.96 -13.15 0.64
CA SER A 14 -3.89 -13.64 -0.38
C SER A 14 -3.12 -13.97 -1.67
N GLY A 15 -3.78 -14.53 -2.68
CA GLY A 15 -3.16 -14.80 -3.98
C GLY A 15 -2.52 -13.55 -4.60
N ASP A 16 -3.19 -12.41 -4.50
CA ASP A 16 -2.73 -11.13 -5.05
C ASP A 16 -1.87 -10.32 -4.07
N SER A 17 -1.76 -10.76 -2.81
CA SER A 17 -1.01 -10.06 -1.76
C SER A 17 -0.27 -11.06 -0.88
N PRO A 18 0.74 -11.77 -1.42
CA PRO A 18 1.45 -12.83 -0.70
C PRO A 18 2.20 -12.32 0.54
N TRP A 19 2.48 -11.01 0.60
CA TRP A 19 3.17 -10.37 1.71
C TRP A 19 2.29 -9.38 2.48
N GLY A 20 0.97 -9.47 2.33
CA GLY A 20 0.04 -8.48 2.83
C GLY A 20 -0.05 -7.25 1.93
N ALA A 21 -0.77 -6.23 2.40
CA ALA A 21 -1.07 -5.04 1.62
C ALA A 21 -0.91 -3.77 2.47
N VAL A 22 -0.30 -2.75 1.90
CA VAL A 22 -0.25 -1.40 2.49
C VAL A 22 -1.22 -0.50 1.74
N LYS A 23 -2.10 0.21 2.47
CA LYS A 23 -3.05 1.15 1.85
C LYS A 23 -3.10 2.46 2.64
N ARG A 24 -3.35 3.56 1.93
CA ARG A 24 -3.46 4.91 2.49
C ARG A 24 -4.93 5.27 2.72
N LEU A 25 -5.25 5.87 3.87
CA LEU A 25 -6.59 6.39 4.13
C LEU A 25 -6.78 7.74 3.43
N THR A 26 -7.62 7.78 2.40
CA THR A 26 -7.85 9.00 1.61
C THR A 26 -9.28 9.54 1.69
N ARG A 27 -10.28 8.68 1.92
CA ARG A 27 -11.71 9.03 1.80
C ARG A 27 -12.31 9.69 3.04
N TYR A 28 -11.84 9.33 4.24
CA TYR A 28 -12.44 9.77 5.51
C TYR A 28 -11.40 10.40 6.41
N GLU A 29 -11.84 11.27 7.32
CA GLU A 29 -10.96 11.94 8.29
C GLU A 29 -10.28 10.98 9.27
N LYS A 30 -10.99 9.92 9.66
CA LYS A 30 -10.47 8.86 10.54
C LYS A 30 -11.02 7.49 10.15
N GLY A 31 -10.25 6.44 10.41
CA GLY A 31 -10.63 5.04 10.23
C GLY A 31 -10.40 4.23 11.50
N CYS A 32 -11.35 3.35 11.83
CA CYS A 32 -11.16 2.32 12.84
C CYS A 32 -10.67 1.04 12.15
N LEU A 33 -9.56 0.48 12.63
CA LEU A 33 -8.98 -0.75 12.13
C LEU A 33 -8.76 -1.71 13.30
N SER A 34 -8.78 -3.00 13.00
CA SER A 34 -8.36 -4.03 13.95
C SER A 34 -6.93 -3.76 14.43
N THR A 35 -6.61 -4.14 15.67
CA THR A 35 -5.26 -4.06 16.24
C THR A 35 -4.24 -4.93 15.50
N LEU A 36 -4.70 -5.78 14.57
CA LEU A 36 -3.85 -6.58 13.70
C LEU A 36 -3.12 -5.76 12.61
N TYR A 37 -3.59 -4.54 12.32
CA TYR A 37 -2.96 -3.66 11.35
C TYR A 37 -1.81 -2.90 11.99
N ILE A 38 -0.72 -2.72 11.25
CA ILE A 38 0.34 -1.76 11.60
C ILE A 38 -0.05 -0.43 10.95
N CYS A 39 -0.39 0.57 11.76
CA CYS A 39 -0.79 1.90 11.31
C CYS A 39 0.38 2.87 11.45
N PHE A 40 0.64 3.70 10.44
CA PHE A 40 1.80 4.59 10.43
C PHE A 40 1.61 5.84 9.59
N GLY A 41 2.27 6.92 10.01
CA GLY A 41 2.46 8.14 9.22
C GLY A 41 3.79 8.12 8.49
N LEU A 42 4.03 9.15 7.67
CA LEU A 42 5.33 9.40 7.06
C LEU A 42 5.99 10.58 7.76
N ASP A 43 7.25 10.41 8.18
CA ASP A 43 8.09 11.52 8.61
C ASP A 43 8.71 12.21 7.38
N GLU A 44 9.13 11.42 6.39
CA GLU A 44 9.73 11.87 5.13
C GLU A 44 9.20 11.04 3.93
N GLY A 45 9.33 11.60 2.73
CA GLY A 45 8.92 10.97 1.47
C GLY A 45 7.54 11.43 0.96
N ASP A 46 7.33 11.28 -0.35
CA ASP A 46 6.07 11.70 -0.99
C ASP A 46 5.00 10.61 -0.81
N PRO A 47 3.83 10.93 -0.25
CA PRO A 47 2.84 9.92 0.05
C PRO A 47 2.11 9.38 -1.19
N ALA A 48 2.08 10.10 -2.32
CA ALA A 48 1.55 9.56 -3.57
C ALA A 48 2.54 8.55 -4.16
N PHE A 49 3.84 8.83 -4.09
CA PHE A 49 4.88 7.86 -4.45
C PHE A 49 4.80 6.59 -3.61
N LEU A 50 4.64 6.69 -2.28
CA LEU A 50 4.56 5.51 -1.43
C LEU A 50 3.34 4.64 -1.74
N VAL A 51 2.20 5.23 -2.13
CA VAL A 51 1.06 4.44 -2.62
C VAL A 51 1.49 3.59 -3.81
N THR A 52 2.10 4.19 -4.84
CA THR A 52 2.61 3.45 -6.00
C THR A 52 3.69 2.43 -5.62
N TYR A 53 4.62 2.79 -4.74
CA TYR A 53 5.74 1.94 -4.34
C TYR A 53 5.27 0.63 -3.72
N TYR A 54 4.28 0.69 -2.82
CA TYR A 54 3.74 -0.49 -2.15
C TYR A 54 2.85 -1.37 -3.04
N GLU A 55 2.37 -0.86 -4.19
CA GLU A 55 1.77 -1.73 -5.22
C GLU A 55 2.82 -2.53 -6.02
N THR A 56 4.11 -2.18 -5.92
CA THR A 56 5.20 -2.94 -6.55
C THR A 56 5.73 -4.05 -5.65
N ASN A 57 6.53 -4.95 -6.20
CA ASN A 57 7.23 -5.99 -5.44
C ASN A 57 8.55 -5.52 -4.80
N ARG A 58 8.95 -4.24 -4.92
CA ARG A 58 10.28 -3.76 -4.51
C ARG A 58 10.53 -3.92 -3.00
N TRP A 59 9.49 -3.80 -2.18
CA TRP A 59 9.55 -3.97 -0.73
C TRP A 59 9.51 -5.44 -0.28
N HIS A 60 9.13 -6.37 -1.17
CA HIS A 60 8.93 -7.79 -0.82
C HIS A 60 10.19 -8.47 -0.29
N LYS A 61 11.38 -8.05 -0.73
CA LYS A 61 12.63 -8.59 -0.21
C LYS A 61 12.77 -8.29 1.29
N GLY A 62 12.48 -7.05 1.71
CA GLY A 62 12.59 -6.64 3.11
C GLY A 62 11.58 -7.35 4.01
N ILE A 63 10.30 -7.34 3.62
CA ILE A 63 9.24 -7.98 4.41
C ILE A 63 9.46 -9.49 4.54
N ARG A 64 9.96 -10.16 3.49
CA ARG A 64 10.28 -11.60 3.52
C ARG A 64 11.37 -11.94 4.52
N MET A 65 12.35 -11.05 4.71
CA MET A 65 13.45 -11.28 5.65
C MET A 65 12.99 -11.24 7.11
N ILE A 66 11.99 -10.42 7.42
CA ILE A 66 11.48 -10.26 8.79
C ILE A 66 10.25 -11.11 9.11
N ALA A 67 9.58 -11.66 8.09
CA ALA A 67 8.39 -12.48 8.26
C ALA A 67 8.68 -13.89 8.83
N ALA A 68 9.95 -14.22 9.14
CA ALA A 68 10.40 -15.56 9.53
C ALA A 68 10.78 -15.66 11.01
N GLU A 69 9.78 -15.92 11.86
CA GLU A 69 9.76 -17.02 12.86
C GLU A 69 8.33 -17.16 13.41
N GLY A 70 7.74 -18.36 13.29
CA GLY A 70 6.39 -18.68 13.78
C GLY A 70 5.25 -18.39 12.79
N ALA A 71 5.14 -19.20 11.73
CA ALA A 71 3.92 -19.26 10.94
C ALA A 71 2.75 -19.67 11.85
N ARG A 72 1.77 -18.78 12.05
CA ARG A 72 0.44 -19.23 12.44
C ARG A 72 -0.24 -19.76 11.18
N ASN A 73 -0.86 -20.93 11.29
CA ASN A 73 -1.76 -21.44 10.26
C ASN A 73 -2.81 -20.36 9.91
N HIS A 74 -3.26 -20.33 8.65
CA HIS A 74 -4.33 -19.47 8.07
C HIS A 74 -3.94 -18.16 7.36
N GLY A 75 -2.68 -17.96 6.94
CA GLY A 75 -2.33 -16.85 6.03
C GLY A 75 -2.17 -15.49 6.70
N LEU A 76 -1.69 -15.43 7.94
CA LEU A 76 -1.37 -14.18 8.64
C LEU A 76 0.13 -14.13 8.97
N LEU A 77 0.82 -13.07 8.55
CA LEU A 77 2.26 -12.91 8.79
C LEU A 77 2.54 -12.51 10.24
N ASN A 78 3.55 -13.12 10.84
CA ASN A 78 4.06 -12.76 12.15
C ASN A 78 5.12 -11.66 12.00
N ILE A 79 4.69 -10.41 12.07
CA ILE A 79 5.55 -9.23 11.92
C ILE A 79 5.23 -8.26 13.05
N ALA A 80 6.22 -7.97 13.89
CA ALA A 80 6.11 -6.94 14.91
C ALA A 80 6.24 -5.55 14.28
N PRO A 81 5.58 -4.51 14.84
CA PRO A 81 5.73 -3.14 14.35
C PRO A 81 7.18 -2.67 14.25
N ILE A 82 8.02 -3.00 15.24
CA ILE A 82 9.43 -2.61 15.24
C ILE A 82 10.17 -3.18 14.03
N ASP A 83 10.00 -4.48 13.74
CA ASP A 83 10.67 -5.12 12.60
C ASP A 83 10.17 -4.56 11.26
N PHE A 84 8.88 -4.22 11.17
CA PHE A 84 8.31 -3.61 9.96
C PHE A 84 8.99 -2.27 9.61
N PHE A 85 9.30 -1.45 10.61
CA PHE A 85 9.95 -0.15 10.40
C PHE A 85 11.47 -0.26 10.15
N GLU A 86 12.09 -1.40 10.46
CA GLU A 86 13.48 -1.68 10.08
C GLU A 86 13.65 -2.03 8.58
N ILE A 87 12.55 -2.22 7.84
CA ILE A 87 12.61 -2.48 6.41
C ILE A 87 13.13 -1.24 5.69
N LYS A 88 14.31 -1.41 5.07
CA LYS A 88 14.89 -0.39 4.19
C LYS A 88 14.18 -0.38 2.84
N LEU A 89 13.54 0.73 2.52
CA LEU A 89 12.97 1.00 1.21
C LEU A 89 14.00 1.70 0.32
N THR A 90 13.97 1.42 -0.97
CA THR A 90 14.78 2.12 -1.97
C THR A 90 13.89 3.11 -2.71
N LEU A 91 14.05 4.40 -2.39
CA LEU A 91 13.29 5.51 -2.96
C LEU A 91 14.26 6.48 -3.67
N PRO A 92 13.82 7.22 -4.70
CA PRO A 92 14.57 8.37 -5.21
C PRO A 92 14.87 9.36 -4.09
N SER A 93 16.06 9.98 -4.06
CA SER A 93 16.42 10.95 -3.00
C SER A 93 15.59 12.23 -3.08
N GLU A 94 15.25 12.66 -4.30
CA GLU A 94 14.56 13.92 -4.52
C GLU A 94 13.05 13.78 -4.36
N ILE A 95 12.47 14.58 -3.46
CA ILE A 95 11.03 14.58 -3.20
C ILE A 95 10.22 14.97 -4.45
N GLU A 96 10.77 15.85 -5.30
CA GLU A 96 10.13 16.26 -6.55
C GLU A 96 10.01 15.08 -7.53
N GLU A 97 11.05 14.26 -7.64
CA GLU A 97 11.01 13.05 -8.48
C GLU A 97 9.96 12.07 -7.96
N GLN A 98 9.94 11.82 -6.65
CA GLN A 98 8.93 10.97 -6.02
C GLN A 98 7.52 11.47 -6.35
N SER A 99 7.26 12.77 -6.15
CA SER A 99 5.96 13.38 -6.42
C SER A 99 5.54 13.24 -7.89
N ARG A 100 6.46 13.49 -8.82
CA ARG A 100 6.21 13.33 -10.26
C ARG A 100 5.85 11.88 -10.63
N ILE A 101 6.54 10.90 -10.05
CA ILE A 101 6.23 9.48 -10.28
C ILE A 101 4.87 9.11 -9.69
N GLY A 102 4.60 9.49 -8.43
CA GLY A 102 3.33 9.21 -7.76
C GLY A 102 2.13 9.79 -8.51
N LEU A 103 2.22 11.06 -8.93
CA LEU A 103 1.17 11.72 -9.72
C LEU A 103 0.98 11.09 -11.10
N PHE A 104 2.07 10.65 -11.75
CA PHE A 104 1.99 9.98 -13.04
C PHE A 104 1.15 8.70 -12.97
N PHE A 105 1.44 7.81 -12.01
CA PHE A 105 0.68 6.57 -11.84
C PHE A 105 -0.75 6.81 -11.38
N GLN A 106 -0.98 7.78 -10.48
CA GLN A 106 -2.34 8.16 -10.09
C GLN A 106 -3.17 8.63 -11.29
N LYS A 107 -2.57 9.43 -12.19
CA LYS A 107 -3.25 9.88 -13.42
C LYS A 107 -3.51 8.71 -14.36
N LEU A 108 -2.54 7.81 -14.52
CA LEU A 108 -2.69 6.61 -15.36
C LEU A 108 -3.83 5.71 -14.87
N ASP A 109 -3.89 5.42 -13.57
CA ASP A 109 -4.94 4.60 -12.97
C ASP A 109 -6.33 5.27 -13.11
N SER A 110 -6.38 6.59 -13.01
CA SER A 110 -7.61 7.37 -13.22
C SER A 110 -8.08 7.27 -14.68
N LEU A 111 -7.17 7.33 -15.65
CA LEU A 111 -7.50 7.17 -17.08
C LEU A 111 -7.96 5.75 -17.39
N ILE A 112 -7.30 4.72 -16.84
CA ILE A 112 -7.72 3.32 -16.98
C ILE A 112 -9.14 3.14 -16.42
N THR A 113 -9.38 3.65 -15.21
CA THR A 113 -10.69 3.58 -14.54
C THR A 113 -11.77 4.28 -15.36
N LEU A 114 -11.46 5.45 -15.94
CA LEU A 114 -12.40 6.21 -16.77
C LEU A 114 -12.79 5.39 -18.02
N HIS A 115 -11.82 4.91 -18.79
CA HIS A 115 -12.10 4.16 -20.01
C HIS A 115 -12.77 2.81 -19.76
N GLN A 116 -12.47 2.15 -18.64
CA GLN A 116 -13.19 0.93 -18.27
C GLN A 116 -14.68 1.22 -18.01
N ARG A 117 -15.01 2.34 -17.35
CA ARG A 117 -16.41 2.73 -17.10
C ARG A 117 -17.18 3.05 -18.38
N GLU A 118 -16.56 3.78 -19.31
CA GLU A 118 -17.16 4.06 -20.63
C GLU A 118 -17.49 2.75 -21.36
N ARG A 119 -16.53 1.82 -21.42
CA ARG A 119 -16.72 0.53 -22.09
C ARG A 119 -17.80 -0.34 -21.46
N PHE A 120 -18.01 -0.29 -20.14
CA PHE A 120 -19.08 -1.04 -19.48
C PHE A 120 -20.46 -0.39 -19.68
N ALA A 121 -20.53 0.94 -19.73
CA ALA A 121 -21.78 1.64 -20.06
C ALA A 121 -22.28 1.28 -21.48
N ASP A 122 -21.36 1.18 -22.44
CA ASP A 122 -21.70 0.81 -23.83
C ASP A 122 -22.20 -0.65 -23.99
N LEU A 123 -21.89 -1.53 -23.02
CA LEU A 123 -22.31 -2.94 -23.04
C LEU A 123 -23.66 -3.18 -22.35
N ASP A 124 -24.08 -2.28 -21.46
CA ASP A 124 -25.38 -2.34 -20.78
C ASP A 124 -26.52 -1.74 -21.65
N GLU A 125 -26.19 -1.10 -22.78
CA GLU A 125 -27.13 -0.55 -23.76
C GLU A 125 -27.43 -1.48 -24.96
N THR A 126 -26.89 -2.71 -24.98
CA THR A 126 -27.12 -3.74 -26.02
C THR A 126 -27.76 -5.01 -25.48
#